data_AF-A0A242WB45-F1
#
_entry.id   AF-A0A242WB45-F1
#
_cell.length_a   1.000
_cell.length_b   1.000
_cell.length_c   1.000
_cell.angle_alpha   90.00
_cell.angle_beta   90.00
_cell.angle_gamma   90.00
#
_symmetry.space_group_name_H-M   'P 1'
#
loop_
_entity.id
_entity.type
_entity.pdbx_description
1 polymer ?
#
loop_
_entity_poly.entity_id
_entity_poly.type
_entity_poly.pdbx_seq_one_letter_code
_entity_poly.pdbx_strand_id
1 'polypeptide(L)'
;MKRWQMEWLLVSVALVWGANYTIGKYGVAFMSSIQFNSLRFLVASPVLLLITFLMERSLRIERKDWLRLVAVGIVGTTMYQTMFMLSVKYTSATNASLLIAMSPIFTGILAVLHKQERFSMKVQIGSIVAFIGAAFVLLTGHTGGATYEY
;
A
#
# COMPACT_ATOMS: atom_id res chain seq x y z
N MET A 1 -20.34 -12.30 -7.36
CA MET A 1 -19.89 -11.30 -8.35
C MET A 1 -19.43 -12.01 -9.60
N LYS A 2 -19.75 -11.49 -10.79
CA LYS A 2 -19.28 -12.08 -12.05
C LYS A 2 -17.82 -11.69 -12.31
N ARG A 3 -17.05 -12.55 -12.99
CA ARG A 3 -15.60 -12.38 -13.22
C ARG A 3 -15.21 -11.02 -13.82
N TRP A 4 -15.99 -10.53 -14.77
CA TRP A 4 -15.84 -9.24 -15.43
C TRP A 4 -16.07 -8.04 -14.48
N GLN A 5 -16.91 -8.17 -13.46
CA GLN A 5 -17.08 -7.12 -12.45
C GLN A 5 -15.82 -6.97 -11.58
N MET A 6 -15.13 -8.07 -11.28
CA MET A 6 -13.86 -8.03 -10.54
C MET A 6 -12.76 -7.35 -11.36
N GLU A 7 -12.69 -7.65 -12.65
CA GLU A 7 -11.73 -7.02 -13.57
C GLU A 7 -11.94 -5.50 -13.65
N TRP A 8 -13.19 -5.03 -13.77
CA TRP A 8 -13.51 -3.60 -13.76
C TRP A 8 -13.17 -2.91 -12.44
N LEU A 9 -13.39 -3.57 -11.29
CA LEU A 9 -13.00 -3.05 -9.99
C LEU A 9 -11.47 -2.90 -9.89
N LEU A 10 -10.71 -3.89 -10.36
CA LEU A 10 -9.25 -3.83 -10.37
C LEU A 10 -8.71 -2.70 -11.26
N VAL A 11 -9.29 -2.51 -12.44
CA VAL A 11 -8.94 -1.37 -13.32
C VAL A 11 -9.22 -0.04 -12.62
N SER A 12 -10.38 0.08 -11.96
CA SER A 12 -10.75 1.29 -11.22
C SER A 12 -9.75 1.59 -10.10
N VAL A 13 -9.34 0.56 -9.35
CA VAL A 13 -8.31 0.68 -8.31
C VAL A 13 -6.99 1.15 -8.91
N ALA A 14 -6.56 0.58 -10.04
CA ALA A 14 -5.32 0.96 -10.70
C ALA A 14 -5.34 2.44 -11.15
N LEU A 15 -6.46 2.91 -11.72
CA LEU A 15 -6.63 4.31 -12.11
C LEU A 15 -6.61 5.26 -10.91
N VAL A 16 -7.32 4.91 -9.83
CA VAL A 16 -7.34 5.70 -8.60
C VAL A 16 -5.93 5.78 -7.99
N TRP A 17 -5.19 4.66 -7.94
CA TRP A 17 -3.81 4.65 -7.46
C TRP A 17 -2.86 5.45 -8.37
N GLY A 18 -3.00 5.34 -9.69
CA GLY A 18 -2.21 6.13 -10.64
C GLY A 18 -2.39 7.63 -10.43
N ALA A 19 -3.64 8.09 -10.35
CA ALA A 19 -3.95 9.49 -10.03
C ALA A 19 -3.45 9.89 -8.63
N ASN A 20 -3.49 8.97 -7.67
CA ASN A 20 -3.02 9.21 -6.30
C ASN A 20 -1.55 9.61 -6.25
N TYR A 21 -0.68 8.93 -7.01
CA TYR A 21 0.74 9.26 -7.05
C TYR A 21 0.99 10.65 -7.65
N THR A 22 0.28 11.00 -8.72
CA THR A 22 0.38 12.33 -9.34
C THR A 22 -0.06 13.43 -8.37
N ILE A 23 -1.25 13.29 -7.78
CA ILE A 23 -1.78 14.26 -6.80
C ILE A 23 -0.88 14.33 -5.57
N GLY A 24 -0.39 13.18 -5.09
CA GLY A 24 0.52 13.09 -3.96
C GLY A 24 1.80 13.88 -4.18
N LYS A 25 2.42 13.75 -5.37
CA LYS A 25 3.64 14.50 -5.74
C LYS A 25 3.42 16.01 -5.70
N TYR A 26 2.28 16.50 -6.20
CA TYR A 26 1.94 17.92 -6.11
C TYR A 26 1.62 18.35 -4.67
N GLY A 27 0.88 17.52 -3.92
CA GLY A 27 0.51 17.80 -2.54
C GLY A 27 1.72 17.97 -1.61
N VAL A 28 2.72 17.08 -1.72
CA VAL A 28 3.94 17.15 -0.92
C VAL A 28 4.90 18.28 -1.34
N ALA A 29 4.64 18.97 -2.45
CA ALA A 29 5.41 20.15 -2.84
C ALA A 29 5.02 21.39 -2.01
N PHE A 30 3.81 21.44 -1.46
CA PHE A 30 3.30 22.58 -0.68
C PHE A 30 3.30 22.34 0.83
N MET A 31 3.33 21.08 1.26
CA MET A 31 3.31 20.72 2.67
C MET A 31 4.15 19.46 2.91
N SER A 32 4.56 19.23 4.15
CA SER A 32 5.25 17.98 4.47
C SER A 32 4.34 16.80 4.18
N SER A 33 4.95 15.70 3.79
CA SER A 33 4.31 14.43 3.55
C SER A 33 3.37 13.92 4.65
N ILE A 34 3.74 14.16 5.92
CA ILE A 34 2.92 13.78 7.07
C ILE A 34 1.67 14.64 7.10
N GLN A 35 1.79 15.97 6.91
CA GLN A 35 0.65 16.88 6.86
C GLN A 35 -0.31 16.53 5.72
N PHE A 36 0.22 16.24 4.52
CA PHE A 36 -0.60 15.84 3.38
C PHE A 36 -1.43 14.60 3.68
N ASN A 37 -0.78 13.58 4.24
CA ASN A 37 -1.44 12.32 4.55
C ASN A 37 -2.43 12.45 5.72
N SER A 38 -2.08 13.22 6.76
CA SER A 38 -3.00 13.54 7.86
C SER A 38 -4.25 14.24 7.37
N LEU A 39 -4.13 15.24 6.48
CA LEU A 39 -5.28 15.93 5.91
C LEU A 39 -6.16 14.98 5.09
N ARG A 40 -5.55 14.12 4.28
CA ARG A 40 -6.24 13.09 3.51
C ARG A 40 -7.09 12.18 4.40
N PHE A 41 -6.53 11.67 5.49
CA PHE A 41 -7.26 10.81 6.41
C PHE A 41 -8.31 11.57 7.23
N LEU A 42 -8.06 12.83 7.56
CA LEU A 42 -9.01 13.68 8.27
C LEU A 42 -10.26 13.97 7.44
N VAL A 43 -10.11 14.13 6.12
CA VAL A 43 -11.24 14.29 5.19
C VAL A 43 -11.89 12.94 4.85
N ALA A 44 -11.09 11.88 4.63
CA ALA A 44 -11.62 10.58 4.25
C ALA A 44 -12.39 9.87 5.38
N SER A 45 -11.97 10.02 6.64
CA SER A 45 -12.59 9.29 7.76
C SER A 45 -14.06 9.62 7.98
N PRO A 46 -14.50 10.90 8.02
CA PRO A 46 -15.92 11.25 8.11
C PRO A 46 -16.75 10.73 6.94
N VAL A 47 -16.19 10.78 5.72
CA VAL A 47 -16.86 10.26 4.51
C VAL A 47 -17.04 8.75 4.60
N LEU A 48 -16.00 8.02 5.03
CA LEU A 48 -16.08 6.58 5.22
C LEU A 48 -17.05 6.21 6.34
N LEU A 49 -17.04 6.92 7.47
CA LEU A 49 -18.01 6.71 8.55
C LEU A 49 -19.44 6.98 8.08
N LEU A 50 -19.66 8.01 7.26
CA LEU A 50 -20.96 8.28 6.66
C LEU A 50 -21.38 7.14 5.72
N ILE A 51 -20.49 6.66 4.85
CA ILE A 51 -20.77 5.53 3.96
C ILE A 51 -21.11 4.27 4.76
N THR A 52 -20.32 3.95 5.79
CA THR A 52 -20.59 2.81 6.69
C THR A 52 -21.94 2.97 7.36
N PHE A 53 -22.28 4.15 7.87
CA PHE A 53 -23.58 4.40 8.46
C PHE A 53 -24.72 4.26 7.44
N LEU A 54 -24.56 4.74 6.21
CA LEU A 54 -25.58 4.60 5.17
C LEU A 54 -25.79 3.14 4.73
N MET A 55 -24.72 2.34 4.72
CA MET A 55 -24.77 0.93 4.30
C MET A 55 -25.24 0.00 5.43
N GLU A 56 -24.71 0.16 6.64
CA GLU A 56 -24.92 -0.74 7.77
C GLU A 56 -25.94 -0.21 8.78
N ARG A 57 -26.34 1.07 8.67
CA ARG A 57 -27.26 1.78 9.59
C ARG A 57 -26.81 1.81 11.06
N SER A 58 -25.57 1.42 11.33
CA SER A 58 -24.98 1.33 12.66
C SER A 58 -23.48 1.54 12.56
N LEU A 59 -22.91 2.27 13.52
CA LEU A 59 -21.45 2.38 13.72
C LEU A 59 -21.00 1.62 14.97
N ARG A 60 -21.84 0.71 15.46
CA ARG A 60 -21.62 0.04 16.73
C ARG A 60 -20.56 -1.05 16.56
N ILE A 61 -19.37 -0.79 17.08
CA ILE A 61 -18.26 -1.75 17.11
C ILE A 61 -18.31 -2.50 18.45
N GLU A 62 -18.24 -3.82 18.40
CA GLU A 62 -18.14 -4.65 19.61
C GLU A 62 -16.86 -4.33 20.38
N ARG A 63 -16.92 -4.31 21.72
CA ARG A 63 -15.75 -4.00 22.58
C ARG A 63 -14.54 -4.89 22.30
N LYS A 64 -14.78 -6.14 21.90
CA LYS A 64 -13.73 -7.12 21.56
C LYS A 64 -12.95 -6.77 20.28
N ASP A 65 -13.58 -6.02 19.36
CA ASP A 65 -13.02 -5.72 18.05
C ASP A 65 -12.31 -4.37 18.01
N TRP A 66 -12.52 -3.50 19.02
CA TRP A 66 -11.82 -2.22 19.12
C TRP A 66 -10.29 -2.36 19.09
N LEU A 67 -9.73 -3.33 19.84
CA LEU A 67 -8.29 -3.53 19.84
C LEU A 67 -7.78 -3.95 18.45
N ARG A 68 -8.52 -4.81 17.76
CA ARG A 68 -8.18 -5.25 16.40
C ARG A 68 -8.29 -4.10 15.40
N LEU A 69 -9.35 -3.30 15.49
CA LEU A 69 -9.58 -2.14 14.64
C LEU A 69 -8.45 -1.11 14.80
N VAL A 70 -8.09 -0.79 16.04
CA VAL A 70 -6.98 0.12 16.34
C VAL A 70 -5.66 -0.46 15.85
N ALA A 71 -5.39 -1.75 16.09
CA ALA A 71 -4.17 -2.40 15.60
C ALA A 71 -4.07 -2.36 14.07
N VAL A 72 -5.16 -2.67 13.35
CA VAL A 72 -5.19 -2.61 11.88
C VAL A 72 -5.04 -1.17 11.37
N GLY A 73 -5.66 -0.19 12.03
CA GLY A 73 -5.49 1.22 11.67
C GLY A 73 -4.05 1.69 11.86
N ILE A 74 -3.45 1.38 13.01
CA ILE A 74 -2.06 1.76 13.31
C ILE A 74 -1.08 1.07 12.36
N VAL A 75 -1.16 -0.25 12.22
CA VAL A 75 -0.19 -1.03 11.42
C VAL A 75 -0.45 -0.85 9.93
N GLY A 76 -1.69 -1.07 9.49
CA GLY A 76 -2.06 -1.10 8.08
C GLY A 76 -2.12 0.27 7.43
N THR A 77 -2.30 1.34 8.21
CA THR A 77 -2.44 2.69 7.67
C THR A 77 -1.32 3.61 8.16
N THR A 78 -1.26 3.90 9.46
CA THR A 78 -0.35 4.92 9.99
C THR A 78 1.11 4.53 9.80
N MET A 79 1.48 3.32 10.22
CA MET A 79 2.85 2.81 10.14
C MET A 79 3.26 2.60 8.68
N TYR A 80 2.40 1.93 7.89
CA TYR A 80 2.64 1.75 6.44
C TYR A 80 2.92 3.08 5.74
N GLN A 81 2.05 4.08 5.89
CA GLN A 81 2.21 5.35 5.19
C GLN A 81 3.44 6.13 5.68
N THR A 82 3.74 6.08 6.98
CA THR A 82 4.93 6.74 7.54
C THR A 82 6.21 6.09 7.00
N MET A 83 6.28 4.75 7.01
CA MET A 83 7.44 4.02 6.50
C MET A 83 7.60 4.17 4.99
N PHE A 84 6.51 4.21 4.23
CA PHE A 84 6.56 4.48 2.80
C PHE A 84 7.14 5.87 2.52
N MET A 85 6.69 6.87 3.26
CA MET A 85 7.20 8.21 3.04
C MET A 85 8.67 8.35 3.46
N LEU A 86 9.06 7.69 4.55
CA LEU A 86 10.47 7.60 4.95
C LEU A 86 11.29 6.86 3.89
N SER A 87 10.77 5.79 3.27
CA SER A 87 11.51 5.06 2.24
C SER A 87 11.81 5.94 1.04
N VAL A 88 10.87 6.78 0.60
CA VAL A 88 11.11 7.77 -0.47
C VAL A 88 12.12 8.86 -0.07
N LYS A 89 12.32 9.10 1.23
CA LYS A 89 13.36 10.00 1.74
C LYS A 89 14.75 9.35 1.75
N TYR A 90 14.83 8.04 2.01
CA TYR A 90 16.09 7.29 2.12
C TYR A 90 16.48 6.53 0.83
N THR A 91 15.57 6.39 -0.13
CA THR A 91 15.81 5.75 -1.43
C THR A 91 15.02 6.45 -2.54
N SER A 92 15.26 6.08 -3.80
CA SER A 92 14.54 6.68 -4.93
C SER A 92 13.08 6.22 -4.98
N ALA A 93 12.20 7.04 -5.58
CA ALA A 93 10.80 6.67 -5.80
C ALA A 93 10.67 5.36 -6.62
N THR A 94 11.58 5.12 -7.56
CA THR A 94 11.66 3.87 -8.32
C THR A 94 11.92 2.68 -7.40
N ASN A 95 12.92 2.77 -6.52
CA ASN A 95 13.26 1.71 -5.58
C ASN A 95 12.15 1.46 -4.56
N ALA A 96 11.54 2.53 -4.03
CA ALA A 96 10.39 2.42 -3.13
C ALA A 96 9.18 1.73 -3.80
N SER A 97 8.88 2.09 -5.05
CA SER A 97 7.77 1.48 -5.79
C SER A 97 8.02 0.00 -6.12
N LEU A 98 9.27 -0.36 -6.41
CA LEU A 98 9.67 -1.75 -6.65
C LEU A 98 9.56 -2.60 -5.37
N LEU A 99 9.96 -2.06 -4.21
CA LEU A 99 9.77 -2.71 -2.91
C LEU A 99 8.27 -2.94 -2.61
N ILE A 100 7.41 -1.97 -2.92
CA ILE A 100 5.96 -2.15 -2.78
C ILE A 100 5.43 -3.21 -3.75
N ALA A 101 5.94 -3.29 -4.96
CA ALA A 101 5.55 -4.32 -5.93
C ALA A 101 5.86 -5.74 -5.43
N MET A 102 6.82 -5.89 -4.50
CA MET A 102 7.12 -7.15 -3.82
C MET A 102 6.17 -7.46 -2.65
N SER A 103 5.30 -6.54 -2.23
CA SER A 103 4.36 -6.77 -1.13
C SER A 103 3.53 -8.07 -1.24
N PRO A 104 3.06 -8.51 -2.43
CA PRO A 104 2.31 -9.77 -2.54
C PRO A 104 3.15 -11.00 -2.15
N ILE A 105 4.48 -10.95 -2.34
CA ILE A 105 5.39 -12.02 -1.96
C ILE A 105 5.40 -12.15 -0.43
N PHE A 106 5.58 -11.02 0.27
CA PHE A 106 5.54 -10.98 1.73
C PHE A 106 4.16 -11.37 2.28
N THR A 107 3.09 -10.86 1.68
CA THR A 107 1.72 -11.24 2.03
C THR A 107 1.50 -12.74 1.90
N GLY A 108 1.94 -13.35 0.81
CA GLY A 108 1.78 -14.78 0.61
C GLY A 108 2.65 -15.64 1.53
N ILE A 109 3.89 -15.21 1.85
CA ILE A 109 4.72 -15.86 2.89
C ILE A 109 3.97 -15.85 4.23
N LEU A 110 3.44 -14.70 4.64
CA LEU A 110 2.67 -14.58 5.87
C LEU A 110 1.39 -15.43 5.84
N ALA A 111 0.72 -15.52 4.71
CA ALA A 111 -0.48 -16.35 4.54
C ALA A 111 -0.18 -17.84 4.74
N VAL A 112 0.95 -18.33 4.22
CA VAL A 112 1.40 -19.72 4.45
C VAL A 112 1.81 -19.96 5.89
N LEU A 113 2.54 -19.02 6.51
CA LEU A 113 2.92 -19.12 7.92
C LEU A 113 1.70 -19.19 8.84
N HIS A 114 0.64 -18.44 8.52
CA HIS A 114 -0.66 -18.50 9.23
C HIS A 114 -1.58 -19.63 8.76
N LYS A 115 -1.11 -20.53 7.88
CA LYS A 115 -1.86 -21.67 7.33
C LYS A 115 -3.19 -21.28 6.65
N GLN A 116 -3.29 -20.06 6.13
CA GLN A 116 -4.51 -19.58 5.45
C GLN A 116 -4.62 -20.12 4.02
N GLU A 117 -3.49 -20.32 3.34
CA GLU A 117 -3.45 -20.83 1.96
C GLU A 117 -2.32 -21.86 1.77
N ARG A 118 -2.48 -22.76 0.80
CA ARG A 118 -1.41 -23.65 0.31
C ARG A 118 -0.87 -23.07 -0.98
N PHE A 119 0.39 -22.63 -0.99
CA PHE A 119 1.01 -22.21 -2.25
C PHE A 119 1.10 -23.39 -3.22
N SER A 120 0.66 -23.17 -4.45
CA SER A 120 1.04 -24.06 -5.55
C SER A 120 2.50 -23.80 -5.92
N MET A 121 3.19 -24.83 -6.41
CA MET A 121 4.58 -24.75 -6.87
C MET A 121 4.81 -23.60 -7.87
N LYS A 122 3.79 -23.28 -8.69
CA LYS A 122 3.84 -22.17 -9.66
C LYS A 122 3.94 -20.80 -8.99
N VAL A 123 3.21 -20.59 -7.89
CA VAL A 123 3.24 -19.31 -7.17
C VAL A 123 4.54 -19.14 -6.39
N GLN A 124 5.08 -20.23 -5.82
CA GLN A 124 6.40 -20.21 -5.18
C GLN A 124 7.51 -19.83 -6.16
N ILE A 125 7.57 -20.50 -7.32
CA ILE A 125 8.59 -20.21 -8.34
C ILE A 125 8.42 -18.78 -8.86
N GLY A 126 7.19 -18.36 -9.18
CA GLY A 126 6.92 -16.98 -9.62
C GLY A 126 7.32 -15.92 -8.59
N SER A 127 7.08 -16.19 -7.30
CA SER A 127 7.46 -15.28 -6.21
C SER A 127 8.98 -15.18 -6.06
N ILE A 128 9.71 -16.29 -6.16
CA ILE A 128 11.18 -16.30 -6.10
C ILE A 128 11.76 -15.53 -7.29
N VAL A 129 11.25 -15.78 -8.50
CA VAL A 129 11.71 -15.08 -9.72
C VAL A 129 11.45 -13.58 -9.61
N ALA A 130 10.25 -13.17 -9.16
CA ALA A 130 9.90 -11.77 -8.93
C ALA A 130 10.80 -11.13 -7.86
N PHE A 131 11.10 -11.85 -6.78
CA PHE A 131 12.00 -11.38 -5.73
C PHE A 131 13.42 -11.13 -6.25
N ILE A 132 13.97 -12.10 -7.00
CA ILE A 132 15.31 -11.99 -7.60
C ILE A 132 15.36 -10.83 -8.59
N GLY A 133 14.36 -10.69 -9.45
CA GLY A 133 14.28 -9.58 -10.41
C GLY A 133 14.25 -8.22 -9.73
N ALA A 134 13.45 -8.08 -8.67
CA ALA A 134 13.40 -6.86 -7.88
C ALA A 134 14.74 -6.59 -7.17
N ALA A 135 15.35 -7.59 -6.54
CA ALA A 135 16.67 -7.44 -5.92
C ALA A 135 17.74 -7.02 -6.95
N PHE A 136 17.73 -7.60 -8.15
CA PHE A 136 18.66 -7.24 -9.21
C PHE A 136 18.52 -5.76 -9.60
N VAL A 137 17.30 -5.28 -9.83
CA VAL A 137 17.05 -3.87 -10.17
C VAL A 137 17.44 -2.94 -9.02
N LEU A 138 17.14 -3.29 -7.77
CA LEU A 138 17.52 -2.48 -6.61
C LEU A 138 19.04 -2.38 -6.41
N LEU A 139 19.76 -3.48 -6.62
CA LEU A 139 21.22 -3.53 -6.46
C LEU A 139 21.96 -2.88 -7.63
N THR A 140 21.46 -3.02 -8.86
CA THR A 140 22.10 -2.49 -10.08
C THR A 140 21.69 -1.06 -10.42
N GLY A 141 20.54 -0.58 -9.92
CA GLY A 141 20.00 0.76 -10.18
C GLY A 141 20.84 1.94 -9.66
N HIS A 142 21.95 1.68 -8.96
CA HIS A 142 22.90 2.70 -8.49
C HIS A 142 23.81 3.28 -9.59
N THR A 143 23.78 2.76 -10.82
CA THR A 143 24.72 3.16 -11.88
C THR A 143 24.24 4.26 -12.83
N GLY A 144 23.07 4.88 -12.61
CA GLY A 144 22.43 5.73 -13.63
C GLY A 144 21.88 7.11 -13.23
N GLY A 145 22.17 7.66 -12.05
CA GLY A 145 21.53 8.93 -11.67
C GLY A 145 22.01 9.64 -10.41
N ALA A 146 23.31 9.67 -10.14
CA ALA A 146 23.89 10.48 -9.07
C ALA A 146 24.56 11.75 -9.62
N THR A 147 23.74 12.63 -10.21
CA THR A 147 24.01 14.06 -10.30
C THR A 147 22.73 14.80 -9.92
N TYR A 148 22.46 14.84 -8.62
CA TYR A 148 21.70 15.94 -8.04
C TYR A 148 22.56 16.49 -6.90
N GLU A 149 23.19 17.61 -7.23
CA GLU A 149 23.91 18.51 -6.35
C GLU A 149 23.04 18.88 -5.13
N TYR A 150 23.66 18.90 -3.96
CA TYR A 150 23.30 19.81 -2.88
C TYR A 150 24.24 21.01 -2.96
#